data_AF-Q07N57-F1
#
_entry.id   AF-Q07N57-F1
#
_cell.length_a   1.000
_cell.length_b   1.000
_cell.length_c   1.000
_cell.angle_alpha   90.00
_cell.angle_beta   90.00
_cell.angle_gamma   90.00
#
_symmetry.space_group_name_H-M   'P 1'
#
loop_
_entity.id
_entity.type
_entity.pdbx_description
1 polymer ?
#
loop_
_entity_poly.entity_id
_entity_poly.type
_entity_poly.pdbx_seq_one_letter_code
_entity_poly.pdbx_strand_id
1 'polypeptide(L)' 'MPEFAPEDVRRIAAALVKTAIETTSEEDGGARNQCKICNASVPWLQTGDEIQHEPDCAVALAQKILARSHLQSV' A
#
# COMPACT_ATOMS: atom_id res chain seq x y z
N MET A 1 -13.72 16.02 -16.00
CA MET A 1 -13.05 15.56 -14.77
C MET A 1 -11.74 16.32 -14.68
N PRO A 2 -11.28 16.76 -13.49
CA PRO A 2 -9.98 17.41 -13.39
C PRO A 2 -8.89 16.45 -13.90
N GLU A 3 -8.05 16.93 -14.81
CA GLU A 3 -6.85 16.20 -15.25
C GLU A 3 -5.80 16.36 -14.15
N PHE A 4 -5.50 15.26 -13.46
CA PHE A 4 -4.40 15.23 -12.51
C PHE A 4 -3.09 15.05 -13.27
N ALA A 5 -2.09 15.88 -12.98
CA ALA A 5 -0.76 15.68 -13.53
C ALA A 5 -0.24 14.29 -13.10
N PRO A 6 0.43 13.53 -13.98
CA PRO A 6 0.95 12.20 -13.63
C PRO A 6 1.85 12.20 -12.38
N GLU A 7 2.56 13.30 -12.13
CA GLU A 7 3.36 13.47 -10.91
C GLU A 7 2.53 13.54 -9.63
N ASP A 8 1.38 14.22 -9.66
CA ASP A 8 0.50 14.31 -8.50
C ASP A 8 -0.11 12.96 -8.18
N VAL A 9 -0.52 12.20 -9.21
CA VAL A 9 -1.01 10.82 -9.06
C VAL A 9 0.06 9.94 -8.40
N ARG A 10 1.33 10.07 -8.81
CA ARG A 10 2.46 9.33 -8.20
C ARG A 10 2.69 9.71 -6.75
N ARG A 11 2.65 11.00 -6.41
CA ARG A 11 2.80 11.49 -5.03
C ARG A 11 1.69 10.94 -4.13
N ILE A 12 0.45 10.95 -4.62
CA ILE A 12 -0.71 10.37 -3.90
C ILE A 12 -0.53 8.86 -3.73
N ALA A 13 -0.13 8.13 -4.78
CA ALA A 13 0.13 6.70 -4.70
C ALA A 13 1.23 6.37 -3.67
N ALA A 14 2.33 7.13 -3.65
CA ALA A 14 3.41 6.93 -2.68
C ALA A 14 2.96 7.22 -1.23
N ALA A 15 2.14 8.26 -1.02
CA ALA A 15 1.57 8.55 0.29
C ALA A 15 0.60 7.45 0.73
N LEU A 16 -0.20 6.91 -0.20
CA LEU A 16 -1.16 5.85 0.08
C LEU A 16 -0.46 4.58 0.56
N VAL A 17 0.57 4.09 -0.16
CA VAL A 17 1.30 2.87 0.24
C VAL A 17 1.89 2.99 1.65
N LYS A 18 2.40 4.17 2.03
CA LYS A 18 2.98 4.42 3.36
C LYS A 18 1.97 4.53 4.48
N THR A 19 0.79 5.06 4.20
CA THR A 19 -0.20 5.41 5.22
C THR A 19 -1.35 4.43 5.32
N ALA A 20 -1.52 3.55 4.34
CA ALA A 20 -2.60 2.56 4.30
C ALA A 20 -2.33 1.33 5.16
N ILE A 21 -1.10 1.13 5.64
CA ILE A 21 -0.74 0.03 6.53
C ILE A 21 -0.71 0.54 7.97
N GLU A 22 -1.37 -0.16 8.87
CA GLU A 22 -1.31 0.07 10.31
C GLU A 22 -0.91 -1.20 11.05
N THR A 23 -0.34 -1.06 12.25
CA THR A 23 -0.07 -2.20 13.12
C THR A 23 -1.21 -2.36 14.11
N THR A 24 -1.94 -3.46 14.02
CA THR A 24 -3.07 -3.79 14.90
C THR A 24 -2.62 -4.81 15.96
N SER A 25 -2.96 -4.56 17.22
CA SER A 25 -2.73 -5.52 18.32
C SER A 25 -3.81 -6.61 18.31
N GLU A 26 -3.40 -7.85 18.53
CA GLU A 26 -4.30 -9.00 18.69
C GLU A 26 -4.56 -9.26 20.18
N GLU A 27 -5.74 -9.81 20.50
CA GLU A 27 -6.19 -10.06 21.88
C GLU A 27 -5.25 -11.03 22.65
N ASP A 28 -4.58 -11.92 21.92
CA ASP A 28 -3.60 -12.89 22.46
C ASP A 28 -2.20 -12.28 22.73
N GLY A 29 -2.04 -10.96 22.64
CA GLY A 29 -0.76 -10.27 22.79
C GLY A 29 0.11 -10.28 21.54
N GLY A 30 -0.45 -10.72 20.41
CA GLY A 30 0.15 -10.62 19.08
C GLY A 30 0.00 -9.22 18.47
N ALA A 31 0.60 -9.04 17.30
CA ALA A 31 0.38 -7.86 16.48
C ALA A 31 0.53 -8.22 15.00
N ARG A 32 -0.16 -7.48 14.14
CA ARG A 32 -0.13 -7.67 12.69
C ARG A 32 -0.02 -6.34 11.99
N ASN A 33 0.74 -6.32 10.89
CA ASN A 33 0.69 -5.21 9.95
C ASN A 33 -0.48 -5.47 9.02
N GLN A 34 -1.46 -4.58 9.00
CA GLN A 34 -2.72 -4.74 8.29
C GLN A 34 -2.98 -3.56 7.36
N CYS A 35 -3.45 -3.87 6.16
CA CYS A 35 -3.97 -2.89 5.22
C CYS A 35 -5.38 -2.44 5.64
N LYS A 36 -5.56 -1.13 5.81
CA LYS A 36 -6.85 -0.51 6.19
C LYS A 36 -7.96 -0.62 5.15
N ILE A 37 -7.61 -0.99 3.92
CA ILE A 37 -8.54 -0.95 2.77
C ILE A 37 -9.08 -2.34 2.47
N CYS A 38 -8.20 -3.34 2.39
CA CYS A 38 -8.59 -4.71 2.05
C CYS A 38 -8.43 -5.70 3.21
N ASN A 39 -8.06 -5.25 4.40
CA ASN A 39 -7.82 -6.06 5.62
C ASN A 39 -6.74 -7.15 5.49
N ALA A 40 -6.06 -7.25 4.34
CA ALA A 40 -4.91 -8.11 4.14
C ALA A 40 -3.85 -7.77 5.19
N SER A 41 -3.24 -8.79 5.77
CA SER A 41 -2.32 -8.61 6.88
C SER A 41 -1.23 -9.67 6.91
N VAL A 42 -0.12 -9.29 7.52
CA VAL A 42 1.02 -10.14 7.84
C VAL A 42 1.37 -10.02 9.32
N PRO A 43 2.05 -11.00 9.92
CA PRO A 43 2.60 -10.85 11.28
C PRO A 43 3.44 -9.57 11.41
N TRP A 44 3.43 -8.92 12.57
CA TRP A 44 4.13 -7.64 12.79
C TRP A 44 5.65 -7.69 12.51
N LEU A 45 6.25 -8.89 12.58
CA LEU A 45 7.65 -9.16 12.28
C LEU A 45 7.98 -9.01 10.79
N GLN A 46 6.99 -9.15 9.91
CA GLN A 46 7.11 -8.91 8.47
C GLN A 46 6.80 -7.46 8.15
N THR A 47 7.46 -6.92 7.14
CA THR A 47 7.23 -5.55 6.69
C THR A 47 5.87 -5.40 6.02
N GLY A 48 5.28 -4.20 6.08
CA GLY A 48 4.00 -3.92 5.41
C GLY A 48 4.06 -4.08 3.88
N ASP A 49 5.25 -4.07 3.28
CA ASP A 49 5.44 -4.29 1.84
C ASP A 49 5.21 -5.77 1.44
N GLU A 50 5.36 -6.69 2.40
CA GLU A 50 5.12 -8.13 2.20
C GLU A 50 3.62 -8.49 2.25
N ILE A 51 2.74 -7.52 2.51
CA ILE A 51 1.29 -7.73 2.51
C ILE A 51 0.82 -8.07 1.09
N GLN A 52 0.27 -9.27 0.93
CA GLN A 52 -0.41 -9.66 -0.30
C GLN A 52 -1.80 -9.02 -0.34
N HIS A 53 -1.89 -7.91 -1.08
CA HIS A 53 -3.15 -7.18 -1.25
C HIS A 53 -4.10 -7.86 -2.23
N GLU A 54 -5.40 -7.69 -1.98
CA GLU A 54 -6.44 -8.04 -2.95
C GLU A 54 -6.24 -7.27 -4.28
N PRO A 55 -6.58 -7.87 -5.44
CA PRO A 55 -6.30 -7.29 -6.76
C PRO A 55 -6.87 -5.89 -6.98
N ASP A 56 -8.04 -5.62 -6.38
CA ASP A 56 -8.79 -4.37 -6.47
C ASP A 56 -8.52 -3.41 -5.31
N CYS A 57 -7.58 -3.75 -4.42
CA CYS A 57 -7.18 -2.85 -3.34
C CYS A 57 -6.48 -1.61 -3.90
N ALA A 58 -6.83 -0.43 -3.39
CA ALA A 58 -6.20 0.81 -3.80
C ALA A 58 -4.68 0.83 -3.56
N VAL A 59 -4.18 0.08 -2.58
CA VAL A 59 -2.73 -0.09 -2.34
C VAL A 59 -2.09 -0.92 -3.45
N ALA A 60 -2.72 -2.01 -3.89
CA ALA A 60 -2.23 -2.83 -5.02
C ALA A 60 -2.17 -2.00 -6.32
N LEU A 61 -3.16 -1.13 -6.55
CA LEU A 61 -3.16 -0.20 -7.68
C LEU A 61 -2.04 0.84 -7.56
N ALA A 62 -1.85 1.43 -6.38
CA ALA A 62 -0.78 2.39 -6.13
C ALA A 62 0.61 1.78 -6.34
N GLN A 63 0.86 0.57 -5.84
CA GLN A 63 2.10 -0.17 -6.08
C GLN A 63 2.36 -0.37 -7.59
N LYS A 64 1.34 -0.73 -8.37
CA LYS A 64 1.45 -0.86 -9.84
C LYS A 64 1.80 0.47 -10.53
N ILE A 65 1.22 1.59 -10.08
CA ILE A 65 1.52 2.94 -10.61
C ILE A 65 2.98 3.31 -10.34
N LEU A 66 3.45 3.07 -9.11
CA LEU A 66 4.82 3.38 -8.70
C LEU A 66 5.85 2.50 -9.43
N ALA A 67 5.57 1.19 -9.58
CA ALA A 67 6.45 0.27 -10.30
C ALA A 67 6.66 0.64 -11.78
N ARG A 68 5.58 1.07 -12.47
CA ARG A 68 5.67 1.53 -13.88
C ARG A 68 6.55 2.76 -14.05
N SER A 69 6.61 3.62 -13.04
CA SER A 69 7.38 4.87 -13.08
C SER A 69 8.89 4.60 -13.02
N HIS A 70 9.30 3.53 -12.33
CA HIS A 70 10.69 3.09 -12.26
C HIS A 70 11.20 2.61 -13.62
N LEU A 71 10.34 2.00 -14.45
CA LEU A 71 10.69 1.49 -15.79
C LEU A 71 10.82 2.58 -16.86
N GLN A 72 10.25 3.78 -16.64
CA GLN A 72 10.34 4.90 -17.59
C GLN A 72 11.53 5.84 -17.33
N SER A 73 12.24 5.66 -16.21
CA SER A 73 13.38 6.50 -15.81
C SER A 73 14.73 5.83 -16.06
N VAL A 74 14.77 4.67 -16.72
CA VAL A 74 15.96 3.91 -17.15
C VAL A 74 16.14 3.95 -18.65
#